data_AF-A0A5J4L9S2-F1
#
_entry.id   AF-A0A5J4L9S2-F1
#
_cell.length_a   1.000
_cell.length_b   1.000
_cell.length_c   1.000
_cell.angle_alpha   90.00
_cell.angle_beta   90.00
_cell.angle_gamma   90.00
#
_symmetry.space_group_name_H-M   'P 1'
#
loop_
_entity.id
_entity.type
_entity.pdbx_description
1 polymer ?
#
loop_
_entity_poly.entity_id
_entity_poly.type
_entity_poly.pdbx_seq_one_letter_code
_entity_poly.pdbx_strand_id
1 'polypeptide(L)'
;MVIKDVDKVFATAIRVVQGLYRDGVLQKPADWTFAPDLLQFYEAKSSIEQDLYLMFLEYRMRTFQGAFHMNPDYMHWYGWAPMKETLQKIKDEAVKLRAEKTSAKQ
;
A
#
# COMPACT_ATOMS: atom_id res chain seq x y z
N MET A 1 18.58 0.02 -9.29
CA MET A 1 18.90 -0.85 -8.14
C MET A 1 17.56 -1.30 -7.60
N VAL A 2 17.35 -2.61 -7.44
CA VAL A 2 16.04 -3.22 -7.14
C VAL A 2 15.29 -2.48 -6.03
N ILE A 3 15.98 -2.07 -4.96
CA ILE A 3 15.35 -1.35 -3.83
C ILE A 3 14.78 0.01 -4.25
N LYS A 4 15.52 0.79 -5.05
CA LYS A 4 15.00 2.07 -5.57
C LYS A 4 13.76 1.86 -6.44
N ASP A 5 13.69 0.74 -7.16
CA ASP A 5 12.58 0.47 -8.07
C ASP A 5 11.37 -0.08 -7.30
N VAL A 6 11.56 -0.88 -6.25
CA VAL A 6 10.46 -1.34 -5.39
C VAL A 6 9.90 -0.20 -4.54
N ASP A 7 10.75 0.74 -4.13
CA ASP A 7 10.34 1.95 -3.41
C ASP A 7 9.46 2.86 -4.28
N LYS A 8 9.67 2.92 -5.60
CA LYS A 8 8.76 3.64 -6.52
C LYS A 8 7.39 2.98 -6.59
N VAL A 9 7.32 1.65 -6.58
CA VAL A 9 6.06 0.89 -6.52
C VAL A 9 5.33 1.22 -5.23
N PHE A 10 6.02 1.15 -4.09
CA PHE A 10 5.45 1.47 -2.78
C PHE A 10 4.98 2.93 -2.69
N ALA A 11 5.80 3.89 -3.14
CA ALA A 11 5.45 5.30 -3.15
C ALA A 11 4.21 5.59 -4.04
N THR A 12 3.97 4.78 -5.07
CA THR A 12 2.76 4.88 -5.88
C THR A 12 1.54 4.43 -5.07
N ALA A 13 1.64 3.31 -4.34
CA ALA A 13 0.56 2.85 -3.46
C ALA A 13 0.23 3.88 -2.37
N ILE A 14 1.24 4.45 -1.69
CA ILE A 14 1.05 5.52 -0.70
C ILE A 14 0.23 6.68 -1.28
N ARG A 15 0.58 7.15 -2.49
CA ARG A 15 -0.14 8.27 -3.12
C ARG A 15 -1.58 7.92 -3.48
N VAL A 16 -1.86 6.68 -3.87
CA VAL A 16 -3.24 6.23 -4.14
C VAL A 16 -4.06 6.27 -2.86
N VAL A 17 -3.55 5.71 -1.76
CA VAL A 17 -4.23 5.68 -0.46
C VAL A 17 -4.37 7.08 0.13
N GLN A 18 -3.33 7.90 0.07
CA GLN A 18 -3.37 9.32 0.47
C GLN A 18 -4.44 10.09 -0.30
N GLY A 19 -4.62 9.78 -1.59
CA GLY A 19 -5.69 10.34 -2.40
C GLY A 19 -7.07 10.06 -1.80
N LEU A 20 -7.33 8.85 -1.29
CA LEU A 20 -8.61 8.52 -0.67
C LEU A 20 -8.87 9.29 0.62
N TYR A 21 -7.86 9.54 1.46
CA TYR A 21 -8.02 10.41 2.62
C TYR A 21 -8.31 11.86 2.22
N ARG A 22 -7.59 12.38 1.21
CA ARG A 22 -7.84 13.74 0.70
C ARG A 22 -9.24 13.90 0.11
N ASP A 23 -9.72 12.88 -0.60
CA ASP A 23 -11.07 12.83 -1.18
C ASP A 23 -12.14 12.53 -0.09
N GLY A 24 -11.71 12.33 1.16
CA GLY A 24 -12.50 11.95 2.33
C GLY A 24 -13.19 10.59 2.20
N VAL A 25 -12.77 9.77 1.25
CA VAL A 25 -13.30 8.40 1.06
C VAL A 25 -12.90 7.55 2.26
N LEU A 26 -11.63 7.64 2.65
CA LEU A 26 -11.16 7.16 3.94
C LEU A 26 -11.17 8.32 4.95
N GLN A 27 -11.46 8.00 6.21
CA GLN A 27 -11.46 8.97 7.30
C GLN A 27 -10.17 8.85 8.09
N LYS A 28 -9.43 9.96 8.19
CA LYS A 28 -8.24 10.00 9.05
C LYS A 28 -8.69 9.89 10.52
N PRO A 29 -8.14 8.95 11.30
CA PRO A 29 -8.37 8.92 12.75
C PRO A 29 -8.02 10.26 13.44
N ALA A 30 -8.71 10.55 14.54
CA ALA A 30 -8.59 11.85 15.21
C ALA A 30 -7.17 12.08 15.80
N ASP A 31 -6.56 11.01 16.27
CA ASP A 31 -5.25 10.93 16.91
C ASP A 31 -4.07 10.85 15.93
N TRP A 32 -4.33 10.66 14.63
CA TRP A 32 -3.28 10.64 13.61
C TRP A 32 -2.83 12.05 13.23
N THR A 33 -1.51 12.29 13.19
CA THR A 33 -0.95 13.58 12.71
C THR A 33 -1.10 13.72 11.19
N PHE A 34 -0.87 12.64 10.44
CA PHE A 34 -0.98 12.57 8.98
C PHE A 34 -1.55 11.21 8.56
N ALA A 35 -2.04 11.10 7.31
CA ALA A 35 -2.54 9.85 6.75
C ALA A 35 -2.07 9.63 5.30
N PRO A 36 -1.74 8.39 4.90
CA PRO A 36 -1.61 7.21 5.77
C PRO A 36 -0.38 7.32 6.69
N ASP A 37 -0.51 6.87 7.94
CA ASP A 37 0.63 6.65 8.84
C ASP A 37 1.04 5.17 8.77
N LEU A 38 2.26 4.91 8.28
CA LEU A 38 2.78 3.55 8.09
C LEU A 38 3.10 2.83 9.41
N LEU A 39 3.23 3.56 10.51
CA LEU A 39 3.56 3.00 11.82
C LEU A 39 2.32 2.74 12.68
N GLN A 40 1.15 3.23 12.29
CA GLN A 40 -0.11 3.01 13.00
C GLN A 40 -0.94 1.87 12.41
N PHE A 41 -0.26 0.78 12.03
CA PHE A 41 -0.86 -0.26 11.20
C PHE A 41 -1.91 -1.13 11.90
N TYR A 42 -1.92 -1.17 13.23
CA TYR A 42 -2.96 -1.86 14.01
C TYR A 42 -4.34 -1.21 13.87
N GLU A 43 -4.39 0.05 13.43
CA GLU A 43 -5.62 0.82 13.29
C GLU A 43 -6.15 0.86 11.84
N ALA A 44 -5.58 0.10 10.90
CA ALA A 44 -6.15 -0.06 9.55
C ALA A 44 -7.52 -0.73 9.61
N LYS A 45 -8.55 -0.01 9.18
CA LYS A 45 -9.93 -0.53 9.18
C LYS A 45 -10.40 -0.97 7.79
N SER A 46 -9.72 -0.52 6.74
CA SER A 46 -10.02 -0.91 5.36
C SER A 46 -8.99 -1.87 4.79
N SER A 47 -9.42 -2.75 3.88
CA SER A 47 -8.57 -3.69 3.16
C SER A 47 -7.41 -2.98 2.44
N ILE A 48 -7.68 -1.81 1.85
CA ILE A 48 -6.67 -1.04 1.12
C ILE A 48 -5.57 -0.48 2.04
N GLU A 49 -5.88 -0.14 3.29
CA GLU A 49 -4.87 0.25 4.29
C GLU A 49 -4.05 -0.98 4.72
N GLN A 50 -4.70 -2.13 4.94
CA GLN A 50 -4.02 -3.39 5.29
C GLN A 50 -3.06 -3.85 4.19
N ASP A 51 -3.48 -3.76 2.92
CA ASP A 51 -2.64 -4.05 1.76
C ASP A 51 -1.42 -3.12 1.69
N LEU A 52 -1.59 -1.83 1.98
CA LEU A 52 -0.47 -0.88 2.05
C LEU A 52 0.54 -1.28 3.13
N TYR A 53 0.07 -1.82 4.26
CA TYR A 53 0.94 -2.29 5.33
C TYR A 53 1.68 -3.58 4.98
N LEU A 54 1.02 -4.53 4.31
CA LEU A 54 1.71 -5.73 3.80
C LEU A 54 2.80 -5.35 2.79
N MET A 55 2.55 -4.37 1.92
CA MET A 55 3.59 -3.85 1.04
C MET A 55 4.80 -3.33 1.82
N PHE A 56 4.59 -2.58 2.90
CA PHE A 56 5.67 -1.99 3.68
C PHE A 56 6.43 -3.00 4.55
N LEU A 57 5.70 -3.74 5.38
CA LEU A 57 6.25 -4.57 6.46
C LEU A 57 6.74 -5.92 5.94
N GLU A 58 6.12 -6.44 4.87
CA GLU A 58 6.40 -7.79 4.38
C GLU A 58 7.09 -7.78 3.02
N TYR A 59 6.42 -7.33 1.97
CA TYR A 59 6.90 -7.56 0.60
C TYR A 59 8.11 -6.68 0.24
N ARG A 60 8.13 -5.42 0.69
CA ARG A 60 9.31 -4.56 0.57
C ARG A 60 10.50 -5.13 1.35
N MET A 61 10.27 -5.63 2.56
CA MET A 61 11.31 -6.24 3.40
C MET A 61 11.88 -7.51 2.75
N ARG A 62 11.04 -8.36 2.18
CA ARG A 62 11.48 -9.56 1.45
C ARG A 62 12.26 -9.23 0.19
N THR A 63 11.86 -8.19 -0.55
CA THR A 63 12.63 -7.67 -1.69
C THR A 63 14.02 -7.22 -1.25
N PHE A 64 14.09 -6.47 -0.14
CA PHE A 64 15.36 -6.05 0.45
C PHE A 64 16.23 -7.21 0.88
N GLN A 65 15.69 -8.12 1.69
CA GLN A 65 16.42 -9.28 2.20
C GLN A 65 16.90 -10.18 1.08
N GLY A 66 16.06 -10.48 0.08
CA GLY A 66 16.44 -11.33 -1.04
C GLY A 66 17.54 -10.68 -1.90
N ALA A 67 17.43 -9.39 -2.20
CA ALA A 67 18.47 -8.68 -2.94
C ALA A 67 19.80 -8.61 -2.15
N PHE A 68 19.73 -8.36 -0.84
CA PHE A 68 20.91 -8.24 0.01
C PHE A 68 21.66 -9.57 0.15
N HIS A 69 20.94 -10.70 0.23
CA HIS A 69 21.53 -12.04 0.36
C HIS A 69 21.73 -12.76 -0.99
N MET A 70 21.63 -12.05 -2.12
CA MET A 70 21.80 -12.61 -3.47
C MET A 70 20.87 -13.80 -3.76
N ASN A 71 19.65 -13.77 -3.23
CA ASN A 71 18.62 -14.79 -3.47
C ASN A 71 17.56 -14.25 -4.45
N PRO A 72 17.73 -14.46 -5.78
CA PRO A 72 16.87 -13.87 -6.80
C PRO A 72 15.43 -14.39 -6.72
N ASP A 73 15.23 -15.67 -6.41
CA ASP A 73 13.90 -16.28 -6.30
C ASP A 73 13.13 -15.71 -5.11
N TYR A 74 13.77 -15.61 -3.94
CA TYR A 74 13.13 -15.03 -2.77
C TYR A 74 12.79 -13.56 -2.97
N MET A 75 13.75 -12.79 -3.49
CA MET A 75 13.56 -11.38 -3.83
C MET A 75 12.38 -11.20 -4.79
N HIS A 76 12.31 -12.02 -5.84
CA HIS A 76 11.32 -11.87 -6.89
C HIS A 76 9.94 -12.37 -6.45
N TRP A 77 9.82 -13.64 -6.11
CA TRP A 77 8.54 -14.31 -5.91
C TRP A 77 7.87 -13.98 -4.58
N TYR A 78 8.65 -13.64 -3.55
CA TYR A 78 8.11 -13.35 -2.22
C TYR A 78 8.15 -11.86 -1.86
N GLY A 79 8.84 -11.03 -2.67
CA GLY A 79 8.91 -9.59 -2.50
C GLY A 79 8.35 -8.82 -3.70
N TRP A 80 9.08 -8.82 -4.81
CA TRP A 80 8.82 -7.94 -5.96
C TRP A 80 7.49 -8.23 -6.67
N ALA A 81 7.15 -9.50 -6.90
CA ALA A 81 5.90 -9.89 -7.54
C ALA A 81 4.69 -9.53 -6.66
N PRO A 82 4.65 -9.89 -5.36
CA PRO A 82 3.62 -9.40 -4.44
C PRO A 82 3.51 -7.88 -4.38
N MET A 83 4.62 -7.13 -4.39
CA MET A 83 4.57 -5.65 -4.44
C MET A 83 3.80 -5.12 -5.66
N LYS A 84 4.00 -5.71 -6.83
CA LYS A 84 3.28 -5.31 -8.05
C LYS A 84 1.82 -5.71 -8.02
N GLU A 85 1.53 -6.93 -7.57
CA GLU A 85 0.17 -7.44 -7.44
C GLU A 85 -0.65 -6.59 -6.47
N THR A 86 -0.10 -6.31 -5.29
CA THR A 86 -0.78 -5.49 -4.28
C THR A 86 -0.95 -4.05 -4.73
N LEU A 87 0.00 -3.47 -5.47
CA LEU A 87 -0.23 -2.14 -6.08
C LEU A 87 -1.44 -2.14 -7.01
N GLN A 88 -1.64 -3.20 -7.80
CA GLN A 88 -2.81 -3.29 -8.67
C GLN A 88 -4.10 -3.42 -7.85
N LYS A 89 -4.11 -4.29 -6.83
CA LYS A 89 -5.24 -4.42 -5.88
C LYS A 89 -5.61 -3.09 -5.24
N ILE A 90 -4.62 -2.32 -4.76
CA ILE A 90 -4.82 -0.99 -4.18
C ILE A 90 -5.45 -0.02 -5.18
N LYS A 91 -5.02 -0.03 -6.45
CA LYS A 91 -5.61 0.85 -7.48
C LYS A 91 -7.08 0.49 -7.74
N ASP A 92 -7.37 -0.80 -7.85
CA ASP A 92 -8.72 -1.28 -8.16
C ASP A 92 -9.69 -1.00 -7.00
N GLU A 93 -9.28 -1.28 -5.76
CA GLU A 93 -10.09 -0.97 -4.58
C GLU A 93 -10.28 0.54 -4.42
N ALA A 94 -9.29 1.37 -4.75
CA ALA A 94 -9.43 2.82 -4.70
C ALA A 94 -10.43 3.38 -5.73
N VAL A 95 -10.61 2.71 -6.88
CA VAL A 95 -11.66 3.06 -7.84
C VAL A 95 -13.03 2.67 -7.27
N LYS A 96 -13.15 1.45 -6.74
CA LYS A 96 -14.37 0.93 -6.15
C LYS A 96 -14.86 1.80 -4.98
N LEU A 97 -14.00 2.11 -4.01
CA LEU A 97 -14.36 2.94 -2.86
C LEU A 97 -14.83 4.36 -3.25
N ARG A 98 -14.26 4.95 -4.31
CA ARG A 98 -14.72 6.24 -4.84
C ARG A 98 -16.10 6.13 -5.49
N ALA A 99 -16.36 5.05 -6.22
CA ALA A 99 -17.66 4.80 -6.81
C ALA A 99 -18.74 4.61 -5.73
N GLU A 100 -18.47 3.79 -4.71
CA GLU A 100 -19.37 3.54 -3.57
C GLU A 100 -19.72 4.84 -2.84
N LYS A 101 -18.73 5.69 -2.56
CA LYS A 101 -18.97 7.00 -1.93
C LYS A 101 -19.83 7.93 -2.78
N THR A 102 -19.73 7.83 -4.10
CA THR A 102 -20.55 8.65 -5.02
C THR A 102 -22.00 8.16 -5.03
N SER A 103 -22.20 6.85 -5.10
CA SER A 103 -23.53 6.22 -5.02
C SER A 103 -24.22 6.46 -3.68
N ALA A 104 -23.48 6.49 -2.56
CA ALA A 104 -24.05 6.77 -1.24
C ALA A 104 -24.48 8.24 -1.04
N LYS A 105 -24.09 9.15 -1.95
CA LYS A 105 -24.49 10.57 -1.93
C LYS A 105 -25.71 10.88 -2.81
N GLN A 106 -26.15 9.94 -3.65
CA GLN A 106 -27.36 10.04 -4.46
C GLN A 106 -28.55 9.52 -3.69
#